data_AF-A0A543I6H7-F1
#
_entry.id   AF-A0A543I6H7-F1
#
_cell.length_a   1.000
_cell.length_b   1.000
_cell.length_c   1.000
_cell.angle_alpha   90.00
_cell.angle_beta   90.00
_cell.angle_gamma   90.00
#
_symmetry.space_group_name_H-M   'P 1'
#
loop_
_entity.id
_entity.type
_entity.pdbx_description
1 polymer ?
#
loop_
_entity_poly.entity_id
_entity_poly.type
_entity_poly.pdbx_seq_one_letter_code
_entity_poly.pdbx_strand_id
1 'polypeptide(L)'
;MSLFPSENPAIYAEEAAMVDAGEVIASALEASGLSKSELAAKLNVSKSEITARLEGERNITVRKLAATLHAMGFSLGLNATEPMPDPHRQAYMSWTS
;
A
#
# COMPACT_ATOMS: atom_id res chain seq x y z
N MET A 1 18.86 -26.33 10.47
CA MET A 1 17.43 -26.04 10.33
C MET A 1 17.31 -24.53 10.14
N SER A 2 17.24 -24.05 8.89
CA SER A 2 17.00 -22.62 8.62
C SER A 2 15.49 -22.37 8.84
N LEU A 3 15.16 -21.48 9.77
CA LEU A 3 13.79 -21.15 10.18
C LEU A 3 13.20 -19.94 9.42
N PHE A 4 13.91 -19.45 8.40
CA PHE A 4 13.39 -18.42 7.51
C PHE A 4 12.76 -19.11 6.31
N PRO A 5 11.43 -19.04 6.16
CA PRO A 5 10.82 -19.57 4.96
C PRO A 5 11.42 -18.78 3.79
N SER A 6 11.87 -19.50 2.77
CA SER A 6 12.43 -18.95 1.52
C SER A 6 11.33 -18.31 0.69
N GLU A 7 10.54 -17.44 1.30
CA GLU A 7 9.43 -16.75 0.67
C GLU A 7 10.00 -15.69 -0.27
N ASN A 8 9.47 -15.67 -1.48
CA ASN A 8 9.98 -14.89 -2.59
C ASN A 8 9.90 -13.39 -2.23
N PRO A 9 11.03 -12.66 -2.11
CA PRO A 9 11.03 -11.25 -1.68
C PRO A 9 10.19 -10.35 -2.58
N ALA A 10 9.98 -10.75 -3.84
CA ALA A 10 9.08 -10.03 -4.76
C ALA A 10 7.60 -10.11 -4.33
N ILE A 11 7.14 -11.27 -3.85
CA ILE A 11 5.75 -11.46 -3.43
C ILE A 11 5.45 -10.58 -2.21
N TYR A 12 6.36 -10.52 -1.24
CA TYR A 12 6.18 -9.63 -0.09
C TYR A 12 6.17 -8.16 -0.48
N ALA A 13 6.98 -7.75 -1.44
CA ALA A 13 6.99 -6.36 -1.91
C ALA A 13 5.65 -6.00 -2.57
N GLU A 14 5.05 -6.93 -3.33
CA GLU A 14 3.71 -6.75 -3.92
C GLU A 14 2.62 -6.68 -2.84
N GLU A 15 2.60 -7.62 -1.89
CA GLU A 15 1.62 -7.64 -0.80
C GLU A 15 1.75 -6.41 0.11
N ALA A 16 2.97 -5.99 0.44
CA ALA A 16 3.22 -4.78 1.21
C ALA A 16 2.69 -3.54 0.48
N ALA A 17 2.94 -3.40 -0.82
CA ALA A 17 2.41 -2.28 -1.60
C ALA A 17 0.87 -2.26 -1.62
N MET A 18 0.23 -3.43 -1.61
CA MET A 18 -1.23 -3.54 -1.55
C MET A 18 -1.79 -3.08 -0.19
N VAL A 19 -1.14 -3.46 0.91
CA VAL A 19 -1.49 -3.00 2.26
C VAL A 19 -1.28 -1.49 2.38
N ASP A 20 -0.12 -0.99 1.97
CA ASP A 20 0.21 0.45 2.00
C ASP A 20 -0.82 1.28 1.21
N ALA A 21 -1.26 0.79 0.05
CA ALA A 21 -2.30 1.44 -0.74
C ALA A 21 -3.64 1.50 0.02
N GLY A 22 -4.01 0.44 0.72
CA GLY A 22 -5.21 0.39 1.57
C GLY A 22 -5.14 1.40 2.72
N GLU A 23 -4.00 1.48 3.40
CA GLU A 23 -3.75 2.42 4.50
C GLU A 23 -3.79 3.89 4.03
N VAL A 24 -3.23 4.18 2.86
CA VAL A 24 -3.29 5.51 2.24
C VAL A 24 -4.73 5.91 1.93
N ILE A 25 -5.54 4.98 1.41
CA ILE A 25 -6.97 5.25 1.15
C ILE A 25 -7.72 5.44 2.47
N ALA A 26 -7.46 4.62 3.50
CA ALA A 26 -8.11 4.72 4.80
C ALA A 26 -7.83 6.06 5.48
N SER A 27 -6.56 6.46 5.50
CA SER A 27 -6.12 7.74 6.09
C SER A 27 -6.72 8.94 5.36
N ALA A 28 -6.75 8.89 4.02
CA ALA A 28 -7.37 9.95 3.22
C ALA A 28 -8.90 10.01 3.43
N LEU A 29 -9.56 8.86 3.58
CA LEU A 29 -11.00 8.80 3.84
C LEU A 29 -11.33 9.44 5.20
N GLU A 30 -10.59 9.08 6.25
CA GLU A 30 -10.73 9.69 7.58
C GLU A 30 -10.51 11.20 7.53
N ALA A 31 -9.41 11.66 6.92
CA ALA A 31 -9.07 13.08 6.81
C ALA A 31 -10.08 13.87 5.96
N SER A 32 -10.72 13.24 4.97
CA SER A 32 -11.74 13.88 4.13
C SER A 32 -13.08 14.09 4.85
N GLY A 33 -13.33 13.38 5.95
CA GLY A 33 -14.62 13.35 6.65
C GLY A 33 -15.73 12.63 5.89
N LEU A 34 -15.45 11.98 4.75
CA LEU A 34 -16.44 11.23 3.98
C LEU A 34 -16.68 9.84 4.57
N SER A 35 -17.91 9.36 4.48
CA SER A 35 -18.23 7.95 4.69
C SER A 35 -17.86 7.09 3.48
N LYS A 36 -17.70 5.77 3.69
CA LYS A 36 -17.50 4.80 2.59
C LYS A 36 -18.61 4.87 1.52
N SER A 37 -19.84 5.15 1.93
CA SER A 37 -21.00 5.31 1.01
C SER A 37 -20.89 6.57 0.16
N GLU A 38 -20.46 7.68 0.73
CA GLU A 38 -20.30 8.93 -0.02
C GLU A 38 -19.14 8.84 -1.01
N LEU A 39 -18.04 8.18 -0.62
CA LEU A 39 -16.93 7.89 -1.53
C LEU A 39 -17.37 6.98 -2.69
N ALA A 40 -18.13 5.93 -2.39
CA ALA A 40 -18.68 5.03 -3.41
C ALA A 40 -19.56 5.78 -4.42
N ALA A 41 -20.45 6.67 -3.93
CA ALA A 41 -21.29 7.52 -4.77
C ALA A 41 -20.47 8.48 -5.63
N LYS A 42 -19.46 9.16 -5.05
CA LYS A 42 -18.55 10.06 -5.78
C LYS A 42 -17.79 9.37 -6.91
N LEU A 43 -17.42 8.11 -6.70
CA LEU A 43 -16.66 7.32 -7.68
C LEU A 43 -17.54 6.49 -8.62
N ASN A 44 -18.86 6.52 -8.45
CA ASN A 44 -19.82 5.67 -9.17
C ASN A 44 -19.45 4.17 -9.12
N VAL A 45 -19.14 3.67 -7.92
CA VAL A 45 -18.81 2.26 -7.66
C VAL A 45 -19.65 1.70 -6.51
N SER A 46 -19.62 0.39 -6.31
CA SER A 46 -20.28 -0.23 -5.16
C SER A 46 -19.55 0.08 -3.85
N LYS A 47 -20.28 0.02 -2.72
CA LYS A 47 -19.67 0.10 -1.39
C LYS A 47 -18.69 -1.05 -1.13
N SER A 48 -18.95 -2.24 -1.69
CA SER A 48 -18.05 -3.40 -1.58
C SER A 48 -16.72 -3.20 -2.30
N GLU A 49 -16.71 -2.47 -3.42
CA GLU A 49 -15.45 -2.08 -4.10
C GLU A 49 -14.63 -1.14 -3.21
N ILE A 50 -15.26 -0.22 -2.47
CA ILE A 50 -14.55 0.63 -1.50
C ILE A 50 -13.97 -0.19 -0.34
N THR A 51 -14.74 -1.14 0.19
CA THR A 51 -14.25 -2.06 1.23
C THR A 51 -13.04 -2.86 0.75
N ALA A 52 -13.11 -3.47 -0.44
CA ALA A 52 -12.01 -4.25 -0.99
C ALA A 52 -10.74 -3.41 -1.25
N ARG A 53 -10.88 -2.12 -1.59
CA ARG A 53 -9.73 -1.20 -1.72
C ARG A 53 -9.08 -0.88 -0.38
N LEU A 54 -9.88 -0.75 0.68
CA LEU A 54 -9.40 -0.48 2.04
C LEU A 54 -8.70 -1.70 2.65
N GLU A 55 -9.17 -2.90 2.33
CA GLU A 55 -8.60 -4.16 2.84
C GLU A 55 -7.35 -4.59 2.06
N GLY A 56 -6.97 -3.89 0.99
CA GLY A 56 -5.85 -4.28 0.12
C GLY A 56 -6.09 -5.57 -0.67
N GLU A 57 -7.28 -6.18 -0.59
CA GLU A 57 -7.58 -7.51 -1.15
C GLU A 57 -7.61 -7.56 -2.69
N ARG A 58 -7.79 -6.41 -3.36
CA ARG A 58 -7.84 -6.35 -4.84
C ARG A 58 -6.69 -5.55 -5.40
N ASN A 59 -5.98 -6.14 -6.35
CA ASN A 59 -5.01 -5.45 -7.19
C ASN A 59 -5.64 -4.16 -7.78
N ILE A 60 -5.22 -3.03 -7.24
CA ILE A 60 -5.66 -1.71 -7.65
C ILE A 60 -4.62 -1.13 -8.60
N THR A 61 -5.09 -0.61 -9.74
CA THR A 61 -4.18 0.10 -10.63
C THR A 61 -3.82 1.46 -10.04
N VAL A 62 -2.62 1.95 -10.32
CA VAL A 62 -2.18 3.32 -9.95
C VAL A 62 -3.21 4.38 -10.39
N ARG A 63 -3.83 4.19 -11.56
CA ARG A 63 -4.90 5.07 -12.06
C ARG A 63 -6.12 5.09 -11.14
N LYS A 64 -6.58 3.92 -10.67
CA LYS A 64 -7.72 3.81 -9.74
C LYS A 64 -7.38 4.38 -8.37
N LEU A 65 -6.16 4.14 -7.87
CA LEU A 65 -5.69 4.71 -6.61
C LEU A 65 -5.70 6.25 -6.68
N ALA A 66 -5.10 6.82 -7.72
CA ALA A 66 -5.08 8.27 -7.93
C ALA A 66 -6.49 8.87 -8.03
N ALA A 67 -7.40 8.23 -8.79
CA ALA A 67 -8.79 8.68 -8.89
C ALA A 67 -9.53 8.62 -7.55
N THR A 68 -9.26 7.59 -6.74
CA THR A 68 -9.86 7.43 -5.40
C THR A 68 -9.42 8.56 -4.48
N LEU A 69 -8.12 8.85 -4.42
CA LEU A 69 -7.57 9.94 -3.61
C LEU A 69 -8.08 11.30 -4.09
N HIS A 70 -8.14 11.52 -5.40
CA HIS A 70 -8.64 12.76 -5.97
C HIS A 70 -10.11 13.02 -5.62
N ALA A 71 -10.96 11.99 -5.58
CA ALA A 71 -12.36 12.13 -5.17
C ALA A 71 -12.53 12.63 -3.72
N MET A 72 -11.50 12.44 -2.89
CA MET A 72 -11.39 12.88 -1.51
C MET A 72 -10.61 14.21 -1.36
N GLY A 73 -10.11 14.78 -2.45
CA GLY A 73 -9.33 16.04 -2.43
C GLY A 73 -7.82 15.88 -2.27
N PHE A 74 -7.29 14.66 -2.38
CA PHE A 74 -5.87 14.35 -2.24
C PHE A 74 -5.22 14.00 -3.58
N SER A 75 -3.89 14.11 -3.66
CA SER A 75 -3.09 13.70 -4.83
C SER A 75 -2.22 12.49 -4.49
N LEU A 76 -2.03 11.57 -5.46
CA LEU A 76 -1.11 10.45 -5.31
C LEU A 76 0.35 10.92 -5.51
N GLY A 77 1.22 10.64 -4.53
CA GLY A 77 2.67 10.75 -4.65
C GLY A 77 3.33 9.37 -4.58
N LEU A 78 4.36 9.13 -5.38
CA LEU A 78 5.11 7.87 -5.41
C LEU A 78 6.59 8.16 -5.24
N ASN A 79 7.26 7.38 -4.40
CA ASN A 79 8.70 7.44 -4.19
C ASN A 79 9.27 6.02 -4.23
N ALA A 80 10.49 5.87 -4.75
CA ALA A 80 11.24 4.62 -4.63
C ALA A 80 12.13 4.70 -3.39
N THR A 81 12.08 3.67 -2.55
CA THR A 81 12.96 3.54 -1.37
C THR A 81 14.03 2.51 -1.65
N GLU A 82 15.26 2.78 -1.20
CA GLU A 82 16.29 1.76 -1.19
C GLU A 82 15.87 0.64 -0.21
N PRO A 83 16.11 -0.64 -0.54
CA PRO A 83 15.85 -1.71 0.39
C PRO A 83 16.69 -1.48 1.64
N MET A 84 16.04 -1.46 2.82
CA MET A 84 16.73 -1.40 4.10
C MET A 84 17.84 -2.47 4.08
N PRO A 85 19.13 -2.10 4.17
CA PRO A 85 20.18 -3.09 4.07
C PRO A 85 20.04 -4.02 5.25
N ASP A 86 19.99 -5.33 4.99
CA ASP A 86 19.89 -6.35 6.03
C ASP A 86 20.90 -6.01 7.15
N PRO A 87 20.43 -5.72 8.39
CA PRO A 87 21.30 -5.31 9.47
C PRO A 87 22.37 -6.38 9.78
N HIS A 88 22.11 -7.65 9.46
CA HIS A 88 23.10 -8.71 9.58
C HIS A 88 24.16 -8.65 8.46
N ARG A 89 23.83 -8.19 7.26
CA ARG A 89 24.77 -8.03 6.14
C ARG A 89 25.78 -6.90 6.39
N GLN A 90 25.37 -5.82 7.05
CA GLN A 90 26.28 -4.72 7.41
C GLN A 90 27.30 -5.12 8.49
N ALA A 91 26.90 -5.97 9.44
CA ALA A 91 27.78 -6.48 10.48
C ALA A 91 28.94 -7.33 9.90
N TYR A 92 28.71 -8.11 8.84
CA TYR A 92 29.77 -8.86 8.17
C TYR A 92 30.72 -7.97 7.35
N MET A 93 30.21 -6.93 6.68
CA MET A 93 31.05 -6.05 5.85
C MET A 93 31.94 -5.10 6.66
N SER A 94 31.53 -4.75 7.89
CA SER A 94 32.32 -3.91 8.81
C SER A 94 33.46 -4.65 9.52
N TRP A 95 33.43 -5.99 9.58
CA TRP A 95 34.48 -6.82 10.20
C TRP A 95 35.59 -7.25 9.24
N THR A 96 35.41 -7.05 7.92
CA THR A 96 36.38 -7.47 6.89
C THR A 96 37.10 -6.30 6.20
N SER A 97 36.94 -5.06 6.69
CA SER A 97 37.56 -3.84 6.15
C SER A 97 38.61 -3.26 7.09
#